data_AF-U7GB08-F1
#
_entry.id   AF-U7GB08-F1
#
_cell.length_a   1.000
_cell.length_b   1.000
_cell.length_c   1.000
_cell.angle_alpha   90.00
_cell.angle_beta   90.00
_cell.angle_gamma   90.00
#
_symmetry.space_group_name_H-M   'P 1'
#
loop_
_entity.id
_entity.type
_entity.pdbx_description
1 polymer ?
#
loop_
_entity_poly.entity_id
_entity_poly.type
_entity_poly.pdbx_seq_one_letter_code
_entity_poly.pdbx_strand_id
1 'polypeptide(L)'
;MLTGARRGELATLKWSDVDTRWGSLAIHDKVEGERVIPLTPYVAFLIDSLPRRNEWVFSSPTAKSGHLMEPRAQHTRALKVAGIEGLTLHGLRRSFGTLSEWVEVPAGIVAQIQGHKPSATVEKHYRQRPLDLLKQWHTKIETWVLEQAGITFEPPVAGQRLRAVKQ
;
A
#
# COMPACT_ATOMS: atom_id res chain seq x y z
N MET A 1 5.24 1.66 -2.87
CA MET A 1 6.24 1.07 -1.97
C MET A 1 5.54 0.21 -0.93
N LEU A 2 4.95 0.79 0.13
CA LEU A 2 4.44 0.02 1.27
C LEU A 2 3.35 -1.02 0.96
N THR A 3 2.44 -0.77 0.02
CA THR A 3 1.31 -1.69 -0.26
C THR A 3 1.60 -2.74 -1.33
N GLY A 4 2.70 -2.62 -2.08
CA GLY A 4 2.94 -3.42 -3.28
C GLY A 4 1.96 -3.21 -4.44
N ALA A 5 0.87 -2.43 -4.29
CA ALA A 5 -0.17 -2.24 -5.29
C ALA A 5 0.28 -1.37 -6.49
N ARG A 6 -0.37 -1.53 -7.64
CA ARG A 6 -0.14 -0.71 -8.84
C ARG A 6 -0.72 0.68 -8.59
N ARG A 7 -0.11 1.69 -9.23
CA ARG A 7 -0.60 3.07 -9.19
C ARG A 7 -2.08 3.18 -9.58
N GLY A 8 -2.46 2.52 -10.67
CA GLY A 8 -3.84 2.55 -11.18
C GLY A 8 -4.85 1.96 -10.20
N GLU A 9 -4.47 0.86 -9.54
CA GLU A 9 -5.28 0.20 -8.50
C GLU A 9 -5.54 1.13 -7.32
N LEU A 10 -4.49 1.77 -6.78
CA LEU A 10 -4.64 2.71 -5.67
C LEU A 10 -5.39 3.98 -6.06
N ALA A 11 -5.19 4.47 -7.29
CA ALA A 11 -5.89 5.66 -7.78
C ALA A 11 -7.41 5.49 -7.78
N THR A 12 -7.91 4.25 -7.88
CA THR A 12 -9.33 3.90 -7.85
C THR A 12 -9.74 3.22 -6.54
N LEU A 13 -8.98 3.39 -5.45
CA LEU A 13 -9.36 2.87 -4.14
C LEU A 13 -10.49 3.71 -3.54
N LYS A 14 -11.59 3.08 -3.13
CA LYS A 14 -12.73 3.73 -2.48
C LYS A 14 -12.67 3.55 -0.97
N TRP A 15 -13.37 4.42 -0.23
CA TRP A 15 -13.51 4.26 1.22
C TRP A 15 -14.22 2.97 1.62
N SER A 16 -15.10 2.44 0.75
CA SER A 16 -15.76 1.14 0.93
C SER A 16 -14.80 -0.04 0.82
N ASP A 17 -13.64 0.14 0.19
CA ASP A 17 -12.61 -0.89 0.04
C ASP A 17 -11.63 -0.92 1.22
N VAL A 18 -11.73 0.04 2.16
CA VAL A 18 -10.84 0.17 3.31
C VAL A 18 -11.55 -0.36 4.55
N ASP A 19 -11.15 -1.55 5.00
CA ASP A 19 -11.65 -2.15 6.22
C ASP A 19 -10.68 -1.91 7.39
N THR A 20 -10.94 -0.86 8.16
CA THR A 20 -10.14 -0.54 9.35
C THR A 20 -10.42 -1.45 10.54
N ARG A 21 -11.54 -2.20 10.52
CA ARG A 21 -11.91 -3.13 11.60
C ARG A 21 -11.10 -4.42 11.49
N TRP A 22 -11.02 -4.97 10.29
CA TRP A 22 -10.29 -6.20 10.01
C TRP A 22 -8.87 -5.95 9.50
N GLY A 23 -8.54 -4.70 9.16
CA GLY A 23 -7.22 -4.28 8.72
C GLY A 23 -6.91 -4.84 7.33
N SER A 24 -7.80 -4.56 6.37
CA SER A 24 -7.66 -5.00 4.98
C SER A 24 -7.99 -3.91 3.97
N LEU A 25 -7.49 -4.10 2.75
CA LEU A 25 -7.79 -3.32 1.56
C LEU A 25 -8.28 -4.26 0.46
N ALA A 26 -9.45 -3.99 -0.11
CA ALA A 26 -9.90 -4.61 -1.35
C ALA A 26 -9.27 -3.88 -2.55
N ILE A 27 -8.48 -4.60 -3.35
CA ILE A 27 -7.77 -4.05 -4.50
C ILE A 27 -8.35 -4.65 -5.78
N HIS A 28 -8.96 -3.77 -6.57
CA HIS A 28 -9.61 -4.13 -7.82
C HIS A 28 -8.63 -3.99 -9.00
N ASP A 29 -8.39 -5.09 -9.72
CA ASP A 29 -7.68 -5.10 -11.00
C ASP A 29 -8.70 -5.27 -12.13
N LYS A 30 -8.62 -4.40 -13.13
CA LYS A 30 -9.54 -4.42 -14.30
C LYS A 30 -9.42 -5.69 -15.14
N VAL A 31 -8.31 -6.43 -15.02
CA VAL A 31 -8.03 -7.63 -15.81
C VAL A 31 -8.06 -8.89 -14.94
N GLU A 32 -7.55 -8.81 -13.71
CA GLU A 32 -7.23 -9.97 -12.88
C GLU A 32 -8.22 -10.19 -11.70
N GLY A 33 -9.28 -9.39 -11.61
CA GLY A 33 -10.29 -9.49 -10.57
C GLY A 33 -9.95 -8.73 -9.30
N GLU A 34 -10.53 -9.15 -8.17
CA GLU A 34 -10.33 -8.52 -6.86
C GLU A 34 -9.33 -9.34 -6.03
N ARG A 35 -8.45 -8.65 -5.29
CA ARG A 35 -7.67 -9.26 -4.22
C ARG A 35 -7.75 -8.45 -2.94
N VAL A 36 -7.75 -9.13 -1.81
CA VAL A 36 -7.68 -8.50 -0.49
C VAL A 36 -6.24 -8.55 0.00
N ILE A 37 -5.69 -7.40 0.38
CA ILE A 37 -4.36 -7.29 0.98
C ILE A 37 -4.46 -6.71 2.40
N PRO A 38 -3.45 -6.88 3.26
CA PRO A 38 -3.43 -6.25 4.56
C PRO A 38 -3.40 -4.72 4.48
N LEU A 39 -4.17 -4.08 5.36
CA LEU A 39 -4.00 -2.69 5.72
C LEU A 39 -3.02 -2.63 6.90
N THR A 40 -1.74 -2.41 6.59
CA THR A 40 -0.68 -2.36 7.60
C THR A 40 -0.79 -1.10 8.47
N PRO A 41 -0.31 -1.12 9.72
CA PRO A 41 -0.56 -0.04 10.68
C PRO A 41 -0.17 1.37 10.21
N TYR A 42 1.00 1.55 9.59
CA TYR A 42 1.41 2.87 9.12
C TYR A 42 0.63 3.31 7.89
N VAL A 43 0.34 2.40 6.96
CA VAL A 43 -0.58 2.69 5.84
C VAL A 43 -1.97 3.07 6.34
N ALA A 44 -2.49 2.40 7.39
CA ALA A 44 -3.76 2.75 8.02
C ALA A 44 -3.73 4.18 8.57
N PHE A 45 -2.68 4.55 9.30
CA PHE A 45 -2.47 5.90 9.79
C PHE A 45 -2.43 6.94 8.66
N LEU A 46 -1.69 6.65 7.58
CA LEU A 46 -1.63 7.54 6.41
C LEU A 46 -3.01 7.71 5.76
N ILE A 47 -3.75 6.62 5.57
CA ILE A 47 -5.09 6.66 4.95
C ILE A 47 -6.08 7.42 5.85
N ASP A 48 -6.03 7.21 7.17
CA ASP A 48 -6.92 7.89 8.12
C ASP A 48 -6.71 9.41 8.14
N SER A 49 -5.48 9.87 7.86
CA SER A 49 -5.16 11.30 7.76
C SER A 49 -5.72 11.98 6.49
N LEU A 50 -6.23 11.23 5.52
CA LEU A 50 -6.71 11.78 4.26
C LEU A 50 -8.14 12.35 4.40
N PRO A 51 -8.44 13.48 3.74
CA PRO A 51 -9.77 14.08 3.79
C PRO A 51 -10.80 13.25 3.02
N ARG A 52 -11.90 12.91 3.70
CA ARG A 52 -13.05 12.19 3.10
C ARG A 52 -13.98 13.16 2.37
N ARG A 53 -13.63 13.52 1.14
CA ARG A 53 -14.41 14.48 0.33
C ARG A 53 -15.49 13.84 -0.53
N ASN A 54 -15.25 12.63 -1.02
CA ASN A 54 -16.16 11.83 -1.86
C ASN A 54 -15.83 10.34 -1.67
N GLU A 55 -16.33 9.46 -2.54
CA GLU A 55 -16.17 8.01 -2.42
C GLU A 55 -14.70 7.53 -2.50
N TRP A 56 -13.79 8.32 -3.07
CA TRP A 56 -12.41 7.93 -3.34
C TRP A 56 -11.47 8.28 -2.18
N VAL A 57 -10.55 7.36 -1.84
CA VAL A 57 -9.51 7.58 -0.84
C VAL A 57 -8.57 8.71 -1.28
N PHE A 58 -8.11 8.64 -2.53
CA PHE A 58 -7.26 9.68 -3.14
C PHE A 58 -8.11 10.67 -3.93
N SER A 59 -8.96 11.43 -3.24
CA SER A 59 -9.86 12.42 -3.85
C SER A 59 -9.11 13.58 -4.52
N SER A 60 -9.67 14.09 -5.62
CA SER A 60 -9.18 15.31 -6.28
C SER A 60 -10.37 16.23 -6.61
N PRO A 61 -10.46 17.43 -6.01
CA PRO A 61 -11.59 18.34 -6.24
C PRO A 61 -11.58 18.97 -7.65
N THR A 62 -10.44 18.97 -8.33
CA THR A 62 -10.29 19.57 -9.66
C THR A 62 -10.37 18.55 -10.80
N ALA A 63 -10.34 17.25 -10.50
CA ALA A 63 -10.43 16.20 -11.51
C ALA A 63 -11.90 15.90 -11.83
N LYS A 64 -12.25 15.80 -13.12
CA LYS A 64 -13.60 15.40 -13.56
C LYS A 64 -14.04 14.04 -13.02
N SER A 65 -13.10 13.11 -12.82
CA SER A 65 -13.37 11.80 -12.25
C SER A 65 -13.59 11.83 -10.72
N GLY A 66 -13.31 12.96 -10.06
CA GLY A 66 -13.37 13.11 -8.60
C GLY A 66 -12.18 12.51 -7.84
N HIS A 67 -11.21 11.89 -8.52
CA HIS A 67 -10.06 11.25 -7.88
C HIS A 67 -8.74 11.51 -8.62
N LEU A 68 -7.64 11.31 -7.91
CA LEU A 68 -6.28 11.53 -8.41
C LEU A 68 -5.87 10.42 -9.39
N MET A 69 -6.14 10.65 -10.68
CA MET A 69 -5.78 9.70 -11.73
C MET A 69 -4.30 9.68 -12.07
N GLU A 70 -3.61 10.83 -12.06
CA GLU A 70 -2.24 10.96 -12.54
C GLU A 70 -1.42 11.83 -11.58
N PRO A 71 -0.77 11.25 -10.55
CA PRO A 71 0.00 12.00 -9.56
C PRO A 71 1.38 12.45 -10.07
N ARG A 72 1.63 12.48 -11.39
CA ARG A 72 2.97 12.75 -11.97
C ARG A 72 3.53 14.10 -11.52
N ALA A 73 2.73 15.16 -11.60
CA ALA A 73 3.19 16.51 -11.23
C ALA A 73 3.59 16.59 -9.75
N GLN A 74 2.77 16.03 -8.86
CA GLN A 74 3.03 15.99 -7.42
C GLN A 74 4.25 15.12 -7.11
N HIS A 75 4.37 13.97 -7.77
CA HIS A 75 5.51 13.08 -7.64
C HIS A 75 6.81 13.75 -8.10
N THR A 76 6.85 14.35 -9.30
CA THR A 76 8.01 15.09 -9.79
C THR A 76 8.40 16.24 -8.86
N ARG A 77 7.43 16.96 -8.30
CA ARG A 77 7.69 18.01 -7.31
C ARG A 77 8.31 17.45 -6.04
N ALA A 78 7.79 16.33 -5.52
CA ALA A 78 8.35 15.68 -4.34
C ALA A 78 9.79 15.21 -4.57
N LEU A 79 10.07 14.61 -5.73
CA LEU A 79 11.42 14.19 -6.12
C LEU A 79 12.40 15.36 -6.21
N LYS A 80 11.98 16.48 -6.81
CA LYS A 80 12.78 17.70 -6.90
C LYS A 80 13.15 18.24 -5.52
N VAL A 81 12.21 18.26 -4.58
CA VAL A 81 12.47 18.69 -3.19
C VAL A 81 13.40 17.72 -2.48
N ALA A 82 13.26 16.42 -2.72
CA ALA A 82 14.09 15.38 -2.12
C ALA A 82 15.49 15.26 -2.77
N GLY A 83 15.76 15.95 -3.88
CA GLY A 83 17.02 15.81 -4.63
C GLY A 83 17.20 14.42 -5.26
N ILE A 84 16.10 13.72 -5.57
CA ILE A 84 16.13 12.36 -6.12
C ILE A 84 15.79 12.39 -7.61
N GLU A 85 16.65 11.80 -8.43
CA GLU A 85 16.43 11.67 -9.88
C GLU A 85 16.01 10.24 -10.27
N GLY A 86 15.27 10.11 -11.37
CA GLY A 86 14.95 8.81 -11.98
C GLY A 86 14.00 7.89 -11.21
N LEU A 87 13.57 8.24 -10.00
CA LEU A 87 12.59 7.45 -9.24
C LEU A 87 11.21 7.51 -9.92
N THR A 88 10.51 6.38 -9.99
CA THR A 88 9.17 6.29 -10.58
C THR A 88 8.24 5.51 -9.67
N LEU A 89 6.92 5.73 -9.80
CA LEU A 89 5.92 4.96 -9.04
C LEU A 89 5.95 3.47 -9.37
N HIS A 90 6.28 3.11 -10.62
CA HIS A 90 6.51 1.72 -10.98
C HIS A 90 7.79 1.18 -10.34
N GLY A 91 8.86 1.97 -10.32
CA GLY A 91 10.09 1.68 -9.57
C GLY A 91 9.81 1.39 -8.09
N LEU A 92 9.03 2.24 -7.42
CA LEU A 92 8.59 2.04 -6.03
C LEU A 92 7.76 0.77 -5.82
N ARG A 93 7.03 0.31 -6.84
CA ARG A 93 6.34 -0.99 -6.78
C ARG A 93 7.34 -2.15 -6.95
N ARG A 94 8.32 -2.05 -7.86
CA ARG A 94 9.38 -3.06 -8.00
C ARG A 94 10.19 -3.18 -6.71
N SER A 95 10.51 -2.05 -6.08
CA SER A 95 11.21 -2.00 -4.79
C SER A 95 10.45 -2.75 -3.70
N PHE A 96 9.11 -2.81 -3.69
CA PHE A 96 8.39 -3.64 -2.72
C PHE A 96 8.83 -5.11 -2.77
N GLY A 97 8.98 -5.66 -3.97
CA GLY A 97 9.42 -7.05 -4.13
C GLY A 97 10.86 -7.24 -3.67
N THR A 98 11.79 -6.43 -4.19
CA THR A 98 13.22 -6.59 -3.84
C THR A 98 13.50 -6.27 -2.37
N LEU A 99 12.80 -5.29 -1.77
CA LEU A 99 13.00 -4.94 -0.36
C LEU A 99 12.42 -6.01 0.58
N SER A 100 11.41 -6.76 0.15
CA SER A 100 10.85 -7.84 0.97
C SER A 100 11.82 -9.02 1.19
N GLU A 101 12.85 -9.16 0.34
CA GLU A 101 13.91 -10.16 0.49
C GLU A 101 14.75 -9.92 1.74
N TRP A 102 14.96 -8.65 2.14
CA TRP A 102 15.73 -8.29 3.35
C TRP A 102 15.09 -8.78 4.65
N VAL A 103 13.79 -9.07 4.61
CA VAL A 103 13.06 -9.64 5.75
C VAL A 103 12.58 -11.06 5.48
N GLU A 104 13.16 -11.70 4.46
CA GLU A 104 12.96 -13.11 4.09
C GLU A 104 11.50 -13.48 3.79
N VAL A 105 10.74 -12.54 3.21
CA VAL A 105 9.34 -12.83 2.87
C VAL A 105 9.29 -13.92 1.79
N PRO A 106 8.47 -14.98 1.98
CA PRO A 106 8.29 -15.99 0.95
C PRO A 106 7.76 -15.40 -0.37
N ALA A 107 8.37 -15.77 -1.49
CA ALA A 107 8.05 -15.20 -2.82
C ALA A 107 6.55 -15.25 -3.16
N GLY A 108 5.86 -16.32 -2.80
CA GLY A 108 4.41 -16.44 -3.04
C GLY A 108 3.54 -15.49 -2.20
N ILE A 109 4.00 -15.05 -1.02
CA ILE A 109 3.32 -13.98 -0.24
C ILE A 109 3.46 -12.65 -0.99
N VAL A 110 4.68 -12.32 -1.43
CA VAL A 110 4.98 -11.10 -2.18
C VAL A 110 4.17 -11.05 -3.47
N ALA A 111 4.14 -12.15 -4.22
CA ALA A 111 3.37 -12.30 -5.44
C ALA A 111 1.87 -12.10 -5.20
N GLN A 112 1.31 -12.69 -4.13
CA GLN A 112 -0.10 -12.53 -3.78
C GLN A 112 -0.44 -11.08 -3.41
N ILE A 113 0.39 -10.39 -2.61
CA ILE A 113 0.17 -8.98 -2.27
C ILE A 113 0.26 -8.08 -3.52
N GLN A 114 1.25 -8.33 -4.39
CA GLN A 114 1.43 -7.56 -5.62
C GLN A 114 0.36 -7.88 -6.68
N GLY A 115 -0.33 -9.02 -6.60
CA GLY A 115 -1.23 -9.48 -7.66
C GLY A 115 -0.46 -9.93 -8.90
N HIS A 116 0.63 -10.69 -8.70
CA HIS A 116 1.36 -11.36 -9.77
C HIS A 116 0.76 -12.75 -10.03
N LYS A 117 0.76 -13.16 -11.30
CA LYS A 117 0.40 -14.53 -11.67
C LYS A 117 1.45 -15.50 -11.14
N PRO A 118 1.04 -16.67 -10.59
CA PRO A 118 1.98 -17.74 -10.28
C PRO A 118 2.79 -18.11 -11.52
N SER A 119 4.11 -17.97 -11.47
CA SER A 119 4.99 -18.24 -12.62
C SER A 119 5.45 -19.69 -12.69
N ALA A 120 5.35 -20.47 -11.59
CA ALA A 120 5.87 -21.83 -11.50
C ALA A 120 4.77 -22.90 -11.35
N THR A 121 4.98 -24.07 -11.98
CA THR A 121 4.06 -25.22 -12.00
C THR A 121 3.69 -25.76 -10.60
N VAL A 122 4.55 -25.56 -9.60
CA VAL A 122 4.29 -25.95 -8.20
C VAL A 122 3.38 -24.94 -7.49
N GLU A 123 3.49 -23.64 -7.81
CA GLU A 123 2.58 -22.59 -7.33
C GLU A 123 1.25 -22.51 -8.10
N LYS A 124 1.12 -23.23 -9.23
CA LYS A 124 -0.15 -23.35 -9.97
C LYS A 124 -1.26 -24.02 -9.16
N HIS A 125 -0.91 -24.79 -8.13
CA HIS A 125 -1.87 -25.18 -7.09
C HIS A 125 -2.09 -23.96 -6.19
N TYR A 126 -2.98 -23.07 -6.62
CA TYR A 126 -3.29 -21.79 -5.99
C TYR A 126 -3.68 -21.97 -4.52
N ARG A 127 -2.71 -21.93 -3.61
CA ARG A 127 -2.99 -21.82 -2.18
C ARG A 127 -3.21 -20.34 -1.89
N GLN A 128 -4.47 -19.91 -1.97
CA GLN A 128 -4.86 -18.60 -1.49
C GLN A 128 -4.46 -18.50 -0.02
N ARG A 129 -3.45 -17.68 0.27
CA ARG A 129 -2.94 -17.54 1.64
C ARG A 129 -3.93 -16.68 2.43
N PRO A 130 -4.25 -17.05 3.68
CA PRO A 130 -5.19 -16.29 4.50
C PRO A 130 -4.64 -14.89 4.79
N LEU A 131 -5.55 -13.94 4.98
CA LEU A 131 -5.22 -12.53 5.22
C LEU A 131 -4.26 -12.35 6.41
N ASP A 132 -4.45 -13.10 7.49
CA ASP A 132 -3.61 -13.00 8.70
C ASP A 132 -2.14 -13.37 8.42
N LEU A 133 -1.92 -14.39 7.58
CA LEU A 133 -0.58 -14.78 7.15
C LEU A 133 0.04 -13.68 6.27
N LEU A 134 -0.73 -13.08 5.36
CA LEU A 134 -0.26 -11.92 4.60
C LEU A 134 0.09 -10.76 5.54
N LYS A 135 -0.76 -10.49 6.53
CA LYS A 135 -0.63 -9.38 7.48
C LYS A 135 0.64 -9.50 8.32
N GLN A 136 0.97 -10.69 8.79
CA GLN A 136 2.21 -10.96 9.54
C GLN A 136 3.43 -10.51 8.73
N TRP A 137 3.56 -10.98 7.49
CA TRP A 137 4.70 -10.66 6.63
C TRP A 137 4.69 -9.22 6.13
N HIS A 138 3.53 -8.71 5.75
CA HIS A 138 3.38 -7.35 5.23
C HIS A 138 3.71 -6.30 6.30
N THR A 139 3.33 -6.56 7.55
CA THR A 139 3.73 -5.72 8.69
C THR A 139 5.25 -5.77 8.89
N LYS A 140 5.89 -6.95 8.77
CA LYS A 140 7.37 -7.05 8.85
C LYS A 140 8.06 -6.21 7.77
N ILE A 141 7.55 -6.23 6.54
CA ILE A 141 8.05 -5.37 5.46
C ILE A 141 7.87 -3.89 5.81
N GLU A 142 6.68 -3.49 6.26
CA GLU A 142 6.41 -2.10 6.64
C GLU A 142 7.35 -1.62 7.75
N THR A 143 7.46 -2.38 8.84
CA THR A 143 8.35 -2.06 9.97
C THR A 143 9.79 -1.86 9.50
N TRP A 144 10.33 -2.80 8.72
CA TRP A 144 11.70 -2.68 8.22
C TRP A 144 11.89 -1.45 7.32
N VAL A 145 10.93 -1.14 6.44
CA VAL A 145 11.01 0.06 5.59
C VAL A 145 11.00 1.33 6.43
N LEU A 146 10.20 1.39 7.50
CA LEU A 146 10.16 2.53 8.41
C LEU A 146 11.48 2.69 9.18
N GLU A 147 12.05 1.59 9.66
CA GLU A 147 13.37 1.57 10.30
C GLU A 147 14.46 2.10 9.36
N GLN A 148 14.51 1.62 8.11
CA GLN A 148 15.48 2.12 7.12
C GLN A 148 15.26 3.58 6.75
N ALA A 149 14.04 4.08 6.87
CA ALA A 149 13.70 5.48 6.65
C ALA A 149 13.93 6.38 7.89
N GLY A 150 14.32 5.82 9.03
CA GLY A 150 14.45 6.56 10.30
C GLY A 150 13.10 7.08 10.83
N ILE A 151 11.99 6.47 10.42
CA ILE A 151 10.64 6.87 10.84
C ILE A 151 10.27 6.09 12.10
N THR A 152 10.18 6.80 13.23
CA THR A 152 9.62 6.23 14.46
C THR A 152 8.10 6.28 14.38
N PHE A 153 7.46 5.12 14.45
CA PHE A 153 6.00 5.01 14.43
C PHE A 153 5.53 4.01 15.48
N GLU A 154 4.73 4.51 16.42
CA GLU A 154 3.98 3.68 17.35
C GLU A 154 2.54 3.60 16.86
N PRO A 155 2.01 2.41 16.53
CA PRO A 155 0.63 2.28 16.10
C PRO A 155 -0.29 2.72 17.25
N PRO A 156 -1.35 3.49 16.96
CA PRO A 156 -2.31 3.87 18.00
C PRO A 156 -2.92 2.61 18.61
N VAL A 157 -2.88 2.53 19.95
CA VAL A 157 -3.53 1.45 20.69
C VAL A 157 -5.02 1.46 20.33
N ALA A 158 -5.58 0.28 20.01
CA ALA A 158 -6.97 0.13 19.62
C ALA A 158 -7.89 0.88 20.61
N GLY A 159 -8.56 1.94 20.14
CA GLY A 159 -9.46 2.77 20.95
C GLY A 159 -8.99 4.22 21.21
N GLN A 160 -7.75 4.60 20.89
CA GLN A 160 -7.30 6.00 21.00
C GLN A 160 -7.33 6.70 19.64
N ARG A 161 -8.17 7.73 19.50
CA ARG A 161 -8.10 8.68 18.38
C ARG A 161 -6.81 9.49 18.49
N LEU A 162 -6.11 9.62 17.37
CA LEU A 162 -4.82 10.31 17.23
C LEU A 162 -4.88 11.74 17.76
N ARG A 163 -4.03 12.08 18.75
CA ARG A 163 -3.66 13.47 19.08
C ARG A 163 -2.22 13.67 18.64
N ALA A 164 -2.00 14.56 17.66
CA ALA A 164 -0.65 14.98 17.32
C ALA A 164 -0.06 15.79 18.49
N VAL A 165 1.03 15.29 19.07
CA VAL A 165 1.86 16.06 20.01
C VAL A 165 2.72 16.99 19.16
N LYS A 166 2.51 18.30 19.28
CA LYS A 166 3.46 19.31 18.78
C LYS A 166 4.64 19.37 19.76
N GLN A 167 5.86 19.23 19.24
CA GLN A 167 7.05 19.78 19.89
C GLN A 167 7.15 21.27 19.57
#